data_AF-A0A1Y1LH44-F1
#
_entry.id   AF-A0A1Y1LH44-F1
#
_cell.length_a   1.000
_cell.length_b   1.000
_cell.length_c   1.000
_cell.angle_alpha   90.00
_cell.angle_beta   90.00
_cell.angle_gamma   90.00
#
_symmetry.space_group_name_H-M   'P 1'
#
loop_
_entity.id
_entity.type
_entity.pdbx_description
1 polymer ?
#
loop_
_entity_poly.entity_id
_entity_poly.type
_entity_poly.pdbx_seq_one_letter_code
_entity_poly.pdbx_strand_id
1 'polypeptide(L)'
;MSDTIQTLEEKYRESEIERSNAEQKRRELDIQATLNEEQATTVEGDLKVEREWRVALQENMQQDRERISQLQIELTHLKAIAQKYASLQEDYYTLKERWLEQEQTLEELGAQLSVSKLQISDLKEEAGRKVEGAWADDSSATNCKGCSKEFNMTRRKV
;
A
#
# COMPACT_ATOMS: atom_id res chain seq x y z
N MET A 1 -37.07 107.28 -25.12
CA MET A 1 -35.68 106.86 -25.41
C MET A 1 -34.90 106.51 -24.14
N SER A 2 -35.05 107.24 -23.03
CA SER A 2 -34.38 106.88 -21.75
C SER A 2 -34.91 105.57 -21.13
N ASP A 3 -36.22 105.38 -21.03
CA ASP A 3 -36.82 104.19 -20.38
C ASP A 3 -36.51 102.88 -21.14
N THR A 4 -36.44 102.95 -22.46
CA THR A 4 -36.04 101.84 -23.33
C THR A 4 -34.58 101.44 -23.14
N ILE A 5 -33.71 102.39 -22.78
CA ILE A 5 -32.28 102.12 -22.52
C ILE A 5 -32.13 101.48 -21.13
N GLN A 6 -32.80 102.02 -20.10
CA GLN A 6 -32.79 101.44 -18.74
C GLN A 6 -33.28 99.99 -18.72
N THR A 7 -34.39 99.69 -19.39
CA THR A 7 -34.93 98.33 -19.47
C THR A 7 -34.00 97.35 -20.18
N LEU A 8 -33.23 97.80 -21.18
CA LEU A 8 -32.22 96.99 -21.84
C LEU A 8 -30.99 96.75 -20.94
N GLU A 9 -30.56 97.76 -20.18
CA GLU A 9 -29.45 97.63 -19.20
C GLU A 9 -29.79 96.68 -18.04
N GLU A 10 -31.05 96.65 -17.62
CA GLU A 10 -31.53 95.74 -16.57
C GLU A 10 -31.55 94.29 -17.07
N LYS A 11 -32.11 94.05 -18.26
CA LYS A 11 -32.07 92.72 -18.91
C LYS A 11 -30.65 92.25 -19.22
N TYR A 12 -29.76 93.16 -19.61
CA TYR A 12 -28.36 92.84 -19.83
C TYR A 12 -27.68 92.39 -18.53
N ARG A 13 -27.94 93.07 -17.41
CA ARG A 13 -27.45 92.66 -16.09
C ARG A 13 -28.00 91.31 -15.66
N GLU A 14 -29.29 91.08 -15.83
CA GLU A 14 -29.91 89.78 -15.54
C GLU A 14 -29.26 88.65 -16.36
N SER A 15 -29.07 88.88 -17.67
CA SER A 15 -28.42 87.91 -18.56
C SER A 15 -26.96 87.63 -18.17
N GLU A 16 -26.20 88.62 -17.71
CA GLU A 16 -24.83 88.42 -17.22
C GLU A 16 -24.81 87.60 -15.92
N ILE A 17 -25.75 87.85 -15.00
CA ILE A 17 -25.89 87.07 -13.76
C ILE A 17 -26.26 85.61 -14.08
N GLU A 18 -27.21 85.40 -14.99
CA GLU A 18 -27.59 84.06 -15.47
C GLU A 18 -26.42 83.33 -16.13
N ARG A 19 -25.65 84.03 -16.98
CA ARG A 19 -24.44 83.46 -17.61
C ARG A 19 -23.41 83.05 -16.57
N SER A 20 -23.14 83.90 -15.58
CA SER A 20 -22.21 83.61 -14.48
C SER A 20 -22.65 82.39 -13.65
N ASN A 21 -23.94 82.32 -13.31
CA ASN A 21 -24.51 81.19 -12.56
C ASN A 21 -24.45 79.89 -13.37
N ALA A 22 -24.74 79.95 -14.68
CA ALA A 22 -24.64 78.81 -15.57
C ALA A 22 -23.19 78.32 -15.71
N GLU A 23 -22.21 79.23 -15.80
CA GLU A 23 -20.79 78.89 -15.86
C GLU A 23 -20.30 78.24 -14.57
N GLN A 24 -20.72 78.74 -13.40
CA GLN A 24 -20.38 78.12 -12.12
C GLN A 24 -20.97 76.71 -12.03
N LYS A 25 -22.24 76.54 -12.37
CA LYS A 25 -22.91 75.23 -12.36
C LYS A 25 -22.27 74.25 -13.34
N ARG A 26 -21.83 74.73 -14.51
CA ARG A 26 -21.06 73.92 -15.47
C ARG A 26 -19.75 73.41 -14.86
N ARG A 27 -19.01 74.28 -14.15
CA ARG A 27 -17.75 73.88 -13.49
C ARG A 27 -17.98 72.85 -12.38
N GLU A 28 -19.03 73.02 -11.59
CA GLU A 28 -19.40 72.05 -10.55
C GLU A 28 -19.76 70.69 -11.15
N LEU A 29 -20.52 70.68 -12.25
CA LEU A 29 -20.85 69.45 -12.98
C LEU A 29 -19.63 68.79 -13.61
N ASP A 30 -18.69 69.55 -14.18
CA ASP A 30 -17.43 69.00 -14.72
C ASP A 30 -16.62 68.29 -13.63
N ILE A 31 -16.48 68.91 -12.45
CA ILE A 31 -15.76 68.31 -11.32
C ILE A 31 -16.46 67.03 -10.83
N GLN A 32 -17.80 67.04 -10.79
CA GLN A 32 -18.56 65.84 -10.43
C GLN A 32 -18.41 64.73 -11.48
N ALA A 33 -18.39 65.07 -12.77
CA ALA A 33 -18.18 64.12 -13.85
C ALA A 33 -16.80 63.46 -13.74
N THR A 34 -15.73 64.25 -13.51
CA THR A 34 -14.38 63.69 -13.37
C THR A 34 -14.26 62.79 -12.14
N LEU A 35 -14.85 63.18 -11.01
CA LEU A 35 -14.85 62.35 -9.81
C LEU A 35 -15.57 61.02 -10.04
N ASN A 36 -16.71 61.05 -10.72
CA ASN A 36 -17.47 59.84 -11.03
C ASN A 36 -16.72 58.93 -12.01
N GLU A 37 -16.00 59.49 -12.98
CA GLU A 37 -15.14 58.72 -13.90
C GLU A 37 -13.96 58.05 -13.16
N GLU A 38 -13.30 58.75 -12.24
CA GLU A 38 -12.25 58.18 -11.39
C GLU A 38 -12.78 57.06 -10.49
N GLN A 39 -13.98 57.23 -9.92
CA GLN A 39 -14.62 56.18 -9.13
C GLN A 39 -15.00 54.97 -9.99
N ALA A 40 -15.56 55.19 -11.18
CA ALA A 40 -15.93 54.12 -12.10
C ALA A 40 -14.71 53.29 -12.52
N THR A 41 -13.61 53.95 -12.90
CA THR A 41 -12.37 53.27 -13.28
C THR A 41 -11.75 52.48 -12.13
N THR A 42 -11.83 53.00 -10.90
CA THR A 42 -11.36 52.28 -9.71
C THR A 42 -12.17 50.99 -9.48
N VAL A 43 -13.52 51.10 -9.51
CA VAL A 43 -14.41 49.95 -9.31
C VAL A 43 -14.27 48.92 -10.43
N GLU A 44 -14.06 49.34 -11.67
CA GLU A 44 -13.78 48.44 -12.79
C GLU A 44 -12.47 47.68 -12.61
N GLY A 45 -11.44 48.34 -12.07
CA GLY A 45 -10.17 47.72 -11.68
C GLY A 45 -10.36 46.65 -10.62
N ASP A 46 -11.04 46.98 -9.52
CA ASP A 46 -11.33 46.04 -8.43
C ASP A 46 -12.16 44.84 -8.92
N LEU A 47 -13.16 45.08 -9.76
CA LEU A 47 -14.00 44.02 -10.35
C LEU A 47 -13.17 43.06 -11.23
N LYS A 48 -12.16 43.57 -11.94
CA LYS A 48 -11.26 42.73 -12.74
C LYS A 48 -10.43 41.81 -11.85
N VAL A 49 -9.83 42.35 -10.78
CA VAL A 49 -9.03 41.56 -9.82
C VAL A 49 -9.88 40.48 -9.17
N GLU A 50 -11.10 40.83 -8.72
CA GLU A 50 -12.03 39.86 -8.13
C GLU A 50 -12.43 38.73 -9.10
N ARG A 51 -12.58 39.05 -10.40
CA ARG A 51 -12.82 38.03 -11.42
C ARG A 51 -11.63 37.08 -11.58
N GLU A 52 -10.42 37.62 -11.63
CA GLU A 52 -9.18 36.83 -11.72
C GLU A 52 -9.03 35.91 -10.49
N TRP A 53 -9.27 36.42 -9.29
CA TRP A 53 -9.25 35.62 -8.06
C TRP A 53 -10.32 34.53 -8.04
N ARG A 54 -11.54 34.83 -8.50
CA ARG A 54 -12.59 33.83 -8.61
C ARG A 54 -12.21 32.69 -9.55
N VAL A 55 -11.63 33.00 -10.71
CA VAL A 55 -11.19 31.98 -11.67
C VAL A 55 -10.07 31.13 -11.07
N ALA A 56 -9.04 31.75 -10.49
CA ALA A 56 -7.95 31.03 -9.85
C ALA A 56 -8.44 30.11 -8.70
N LEU A 57 -9.39 30.58 -7.90
CA LEU A 57 -10.00 29.78 -6.84
C LEU A 57 -10.78 28.58 -7.42
N GLN A 58 -11.56 28.78 -8.48
CA GLN A 58 -12.30 27.71 -9.14
C GLN A 58 -11.37 26.65 -9.75
N GLU A 59 -10.26 27.06 -10.36
CA GLU A 59 -9.24 26.15 -10.89
C GLU A 59 -8.60 25.32 -9.77
N ASN A 60 -8.21 25.96 -8.66
CA ASN A 60 -7.66 25.24 -7.50
C ASN A 60 -8.66 24.24 -6.91
N MET A 61 -9.92 24.64 -6.75
CA MET A 61 -10.98 23.74 -6.27
C MET A 61 -11.18 22.52 -7.19
N GLN A 62 -11.06 22.71 -8.50
CA GLN A 62 -11.16 21.61 -9.47
C GLN A 62 -9.96 20.67 -9.36
N GLN A 63 -8.74 21.21 -9.27
CA GLN A 63 -7.52 20.41 -9.06
C GLN A 63 -7.57 19.61 -7.75
N ASP A 64 -8.03 20.24 -6.67
CA ASP A 64 -8.18 19.56 -5.37
C ASP A 64 -9.20 18.42 -5.44
N ARG A 65 -10.33 18.62 -6.14
CA ARG A 65 -11.32 17.54 -6.36
C ARG A 65 -10.75 16.37 -7.13
N GLU A 66 -9.99 16.64 -8.19
CA GLU A 66 -9.33 15.60 -8.99
C GLU A 66 -8.31 14.84 -8.15
N ARG A 67 -7.51 15.55 -7.35
CA ARG A 67 -6.53 14.95 -6.44
C ARG A 67 -7.19 14.10 -5.36
N ILE A 68 -8.30 14.55 -4.77
CA ILE A 68 -9.08 13.77 -3.81
C ILE A 68 -9.59 12.49 -4.47
N SER A 69 -10.12 12.57 -5.69
CA SER A 69 -10.59 11.39 -6.43
C SER A 69 -9.46 10.38 -6.68
N GLN A 70 -8.28 10.85 -7.10
CA GLN A 70 -7.10 10.00 -7.30
C GLN A 70 -6.67 9.31 -5.99
N LEU A 71 -6.56 10.07 -4.90
CA LEU A 71 -6.18 9.53 -3.58
C LEU A 71 -7.22 8.51 -3.06
N GLN A 72 -8.50 8.73 -3.34
CA GLN A 72 -9.55 7.76 -3.00
C GLN A 72 -9.36 6.45 -3.77
N ILE A 73 -9.04 6.51 -5.06
CA ILE A 73 -8.75 5.32 -5.88
C ILE A 73 -7.52 4.60 -5.33
N GLU A 74 -6.42 5.30 -5.07
CA GLU A 74 -5.20 4.72 -4.48
C GLU A 74 -5.47 4.04 -3.14
N LEU A 75 -6.25 4.67 -2.26
CA LEU A 75 -6.66 4.08 -0.98
C LEU A 75 -7.45 2.79 -1.17
N THR A 76 -8.38 2.74 -2.12
CA THR A 76 -9.12 1.50 -2.42
C THR A 76 -8.20 0.41 -2.96
N HIS A 77 -7.22 0.77 -3.79
CA HIS A 77 -6.25 -0.17 -4.33
C HIS A 77 -5.34 -0.74 -3.23
N LEU A 78 -4.82 0.11 -2.35
CA LEU A 78 -4.00 -0.31 -1.21
C LEU A 78 -4.77 -1.23 -0.26
N LYS A 79 -6.05 -0.93 0.02
CA LYS A 79 -6.91 -1.81 0.81
C LYS A 79 -7.08 -3.19 0.16
N ALA A 80 -7.28 -3.24 -1.15
CA ALA A 80 -7.39 -4.50 -1.88
C ALA A 80 -6.07 -5.31 -1.84
N ILE A 81 -4.92 -4.65 -1.95
CA ILE A 81 -3.61 -5.29 -1.80
C ILE A 81 -3.43 -5.84 -0.38
N ALA A 82 -3.78 -5.06 0.65
CA ALA A 82 -3.68 -5.50 2.04
C ALA A 82 -4.52 -6.76 2.31
N GLN A 83 -5.73 -6.85 1.75
CA GLN A 83 -6.57 -8.06 1.84
C GLN A 83 -5.95 -9.27 1.12
N LYS A 84 -5.38 -9.07 -0.08
CA LYS A 84 -4.66 -10.12 -0.79
C LYS A 84 -3.42 -10.61 -0.03
N TYR A 85 -2.71 -9.69 0.60
CA TYR A 85 -1.56 -10.04 1.43
C TYR A 85 -1.97 -10.85 2.66
N ALA A 86 -3.05 -10.44 3.34
CA ALA A 86 -3.58 -11.16 4.50
C ALA A 86 -4.01 -12.60 4.17
N SER A 87 -4.74 -12.78 3.06
CA SER A 87 -5.13 -14.12 2.58
C SER A 87 -3.92 -14.98 2.20
N LEU A 88 -2.95 -14.41 1.48
CA LEU A 88 -1.71 -15.12 1.14
C LEU A 88 -0.91 -15.53 2.38
N GLN A 89 -0.91 -14.71 3.43
CA GLN A 89 -0.25 -15.00 4.69
C GLN A 89 -0.94 -16.16 5.42
N GLU A 90 -2.27 -16.23 5.41
CA GLU A 90 -3.04 -17.37 5.94
C GLU A 90 -2.73 -18.66 5.17
N ASP A 91 -2.74 -18.61 3.84
CA ASP A 91 -2.37 -19.74 2.98
C ASP A 91 -0.95 -20.24 3.26
N TYR A 92 0.00 -19.32 3.48
CA TYR A 92 1.36 -19.65 3.83
C TYR A 92 1.46 -20.42 5.16
N TYR A 93 0.77 -19.95 6.21
CA TYR A 93 0.81 -20.62 7.51
C TYR A 93 0.14 -22.00 7.47
N THR A 94 -1.03 -22.10 6.82
CA THR A 94 -1.71 -23.40 6.68
C THR A 94 -0.86 -24.40 5.88
N LEU A 95 -0.19 -23.95 4.81
CA LEU A 95 0.72 -24.81 4.05
C LEU A 95 1.94 -25.22 4.88
N LYS A 96 2.49 -24.29 5.68
CA LYS A 96 3.62 -24.57 6.56
C LYS A 96 3.28 -25.61 7.64
N GLU A 97 2.10 -25.51 8.23
CA GLU A 97 1.61 -26.50 9.20
C GLU A 97 1.47 -27.89 8.55
N ARG A 98 0.81 -27.98 7.40
CA ARG A 98 0.69 -29.24 6.64
C ARG A 98 2.05 -29.83 6.27
N TRP A 99 3.00 -28.99 5.86
CA TRP A 99 4.35 -29.45 5.55
C TRP A 99 5.03 -30.04 6.80
N LEU A 100 4.91 -29.38 7.95
CA LEU A 100 5.46 -29.89 9.21
C LEU A 100 4.85 -31.25 9.61
N GLU A 101 3.52 -31.38 9.49
CA GLU A 101 2.81 -32.63 9.75
C GLU A 101 3.26 -33.76 8.81
N GLN A 102 3.48 -33.45 7.53
CA GLN A 102 3.98 -34.41 6.55
C GLN A 102 5.40 -34.86 6.87
N GLU A 103 6.30 -33.95 7.23
CA GLU A 103 7.67 -34.28 7.64
C GLU A 103 7.66 -35.20 8.88
N GLN A 104 6.85 -34.88 9.90
CA GLN A 104 6.72 -35.74 11.08
C GLN A 104 6.17 -37.13 10.71
N THR A 105 5.16 -37.19 9.85
CA THR A 105 4.59 -38.46 9.39
C THR A 105 5.63 -39.31 8.66
N LEU A 106 6.48 -38.69 7.83
CA LEU A 106 7.58 -39.37 7.13
C LEU A 106 8.63 -39.89 8.10
N GLU A 107 8.98 -39.13 9.14
CA GLU A 107 9.91 -39.56 10.18
C GLU A 107 9.38 -40.78 10.94
N GLU A 108 8.11 -40.74 11.36
CA GLU A 108 7.44 -41.85 12.05
C GLU A 108 7.38 -43.11 11.19
N LEU A 109 7.02 -42.99 9.91
CA LEU A 109 7.02 -44.11 8.96
C LEU A 109 8.43 -44.67 8.73
N GLY A 110 9.44 -43.80 8.63
CA GLY A 110 10.84 -44.20 8.50
C GLY A 110 11.33 -45.00 9.72
N ALA A 111 10.97 -44.56 10.92
CA ALA A 111 11.28 -45.28 12.17
C ALA A 111 10.59 -46.65 12.22
N GLN A 112 9.29 -46.71 11.91
CA GLN A 112 8.54 -47.98 11.86
C GLN A 112 9.11 -48.96 10.83
N LEU A 113 9.51 -48.47 9.65
CA LEU A 113 10.11 -49.29 8.61
C LEU A 113 11.47 -49.84 9.04
N SER A 114 12.29 -49.03 9.73
CA SER A 114 13.57 -49.45 10.30
C SER A 114 13.37 -50.60 11.30
N VAL A 115 12.41 -50.46 12.22
CA VAL A 115 12.06 -51.49 13.20
C VAL A 115 11.59 -52.77 12.51
N SER A 116 10.66 -52.66 11.55
CA SER A 116 10.14 -53.81 10.81
C SER A 116 11.26 -54.54 10.04
N LYS A 117 12.19 -53.79 9.43
CA LYS A 117 13.35 -54.35 8.72
C LYS A 117 14.27 -55.14 9.66
N LEU A 118 14.53 -54.62 10.86
CA LEU A 118 15.32 -55.33 11.88
C LEU A 118 14.61 -56.62 12.31
N GLN A 119 13.32 -56.57 12.63
CA GLN A 119 12.53 -57.75 13.00
C GLN A 119 12.55 -58.83 11.91
N ILE A 120 12.43 -58.45 10.64
CA ILE A 120 12.53 -59.39 9.51
C ILE A 120 13.93 -59.98 9.40
N SER A 121 14.98 -59.19 9.66
CA SER A 121 16.37 -59.67 9.69
C SER A 121 16.57 -60.69 10.81
N ASP A 122 16.12 -60.38 12.02
CA ASP A 122 16.22 -61.26 13.19
C ASP A 122 15.50 -62.59 12.93
N LEU A 123 14.27 -62.55 12.40
CA LEU A 123 13.51 -63.76 12.03
C LEU A 123 14.21 -64.60 10.96
N LYS A 124 14.86 -63.96 9.97
CA LYS A 124 15.65 -64.65 8.94
C LYS A 124 16.89 -65.30 9.54
N GLU A 125 17.59 -64.62 10.45
CA GLU A 125 18.74 -65.18 11.16
C GLU A 125 18.34 -66.35 12.06
N GLU A 126 17.22 -66.27 12.77
CA GLU A 126 16.68 -67.37 13.59
C GLU A 126 16.26 -68.57 12.75
N ALA A 127 15.59 -68.34 11.61
CA ALA A 127 15.25 -69.39 10.66
C ALA A 127 16.51 -70.01 10.05
N GLY A 128 17.52 -69.19 9.71
CA GLY A 128 18.82 -69.62 9.25
C GLY A 128 19.56 -70.47 10.28
N ARG A 129 19.60 -70.06 11.55
CA ARG A 129 20.22 -70.81 12.67
C ARG A 129 19.57 -72.17 12.91
N LYS A 130 18.26 -72.31 12.65
CA LYS A 130 17.56 -73.60 12.73
C LYS A 130 17.90 -74.54 11.58
N VAL A 131 18.35 -74.01 10.44
CA VAL A 131 18.72 -74.77 9.23
C VAL A 131 20.23 -75.02 9.17
N GLU A 132 21.05 -74.04 9.55
CA GLU A 132 22.51 -74.09 9.64
C GLU A 132 22.95 -74.36 11.09
N GLY A 133 23.02 -75.64 11.43
CA GLY A 133 23.86 -76.10 12.53
C GLY A 133 23.20 -76.10 13.90
N ALA A 134 22.49 -77.20 14.19
CA ALA A 134 22.52 -77.73 15.56
C ALA A 134 24.00 -77.88 15.94
N TRP A 135 24.44 -77.10 16.92
CA TRP A 135 25.76 -77.28 17.53
C TRP A 135 25.80 -78.73 18.00
N ALA A 136 26.70 -79.54 17.42
CA ALA A 136 26.85 -80.91 17.82
C ALA A 136 27.28 -80.92 19.30
N ASP A 137 26.66 -81.77 20.13
CA ASP A 137 27.06 -81.90 21.53
C ASP A 137 28.56 -82.15 21.62
N ASP A 138 29.25 -81.47 22.54
CA ASP A 138 30.70 -81.60 22.71
C ASP A 138 31.14 -83.06 22.92
N SER A 139 30.26 -83.89 23.52
CA SER A 139 30.48 -85.33 23.70
C SER A 139 30.54 -86.13 22.39
N SER A 140 29.92 -85.61 21.32
CA SER A 140 29.90 -86.22 19.98
C SER A 140 31.08 -85.80 19.11
N ALA A 141 31.79 -84.73 19.49
CA ALA A 141 32.96 -84.26 18.79
C ALA A 141 34.23 -84.94 19.35
N THR A 142 34.45 -86.21 19.01
CA THR A 142 35.63 -86.97 19.47
C THR A 142 36.89 -86.66 18.66
N ASN A 143 36.77 -86.09 17.46
CA ASN A 143 37.88 -85.84 16.56
C ASN A 143 37.86 -84.40 16.00
N CYS A 144 39.04 -83.82 15.82
CA CYS A 144 39.19 -82.51 15.18
C CYS A 144 38.74 -82.59 13.71
N LYS A 145 37.74 -81.79 13.31
CA LYS A 145 37.25 -81.77 11.92
C LYS A 145 38.27 -81.31 10.87
N GLY A 146 39.33 -80.60 11.28
CA GLY A 146 40.39 -80.12 10.39
C GLY A 146 41.57 -81.08 10.20
N CYS A 147 41.82 -82.00 11.15
CA CYS A 147 42.97 -82.92 11.08
C CYS A 147 42.67 -84.37 11.50
N SER A 148 41.39 -84.69 11.74
CA SER A 148 40.86 -86.03 12.05
C SER A 148 41.38 -86.67 13.33
N LYS A 149 42.24 -85.99 14.11
CA LYS A 149 42.84 -86.53 15.34
C LYS A 149 41.87 -86.52 16.50
N GLU A 150 41.89 -87.58 17.30
CA GLU A 150 41.10 -87.71 18.51
C GLU A 150 41.51 -86.67 19.57
N PHE A 151 40.52 -86.06 20.21
CA PHE A 151 40.74 -85.19 21.36
C PHE A 151 41.07 -86.07 22.57
N ASN A 152 42.32 -86.05 23.02
CA ASN A 152 42.75 -86.72 24.25
C ASN A 152 43.36 -85.72 25.25
N MET A 153 43.16 -85.98 26.54
CA MET A 153 43.67 -85.12 27.62
C MET A 153 45.21 -85.04 27.69
N THR A 154 45.91 -85.88 26.92
CA THR A 154 47.38 -85.96 26.87
C THR A 154 48.04 -84.79 26.12
N ARG A 155 47.26 -83.89 25.51
CA ARG A 155 47.73 -82.64 24.90
C ARG A 155 47.11 -81.39 25.53
N ARG A 156 47.10 -81.30 26.86
CA ARG A 156 47.24 -79.99 27.52
C ARG A 156 48.72 -79.77 27.80
N LYS A 157 49.42 -79.11 26.87
CA LYS A 157 50.63 -78.36 27.22
C LYS A 157 50.18 -76.91 27.40
N VAL A 158 50.59 -76.35 28.53
CA VAL A 158 50.54 -74.93 28.90
C VAL A 158 50.91 -74.05 27.72
#